data_AF-A0A9Q3IUD2-F1
#
_entry.id   AF-A0A9Q3IUD2-F1
#
_cell.length_a   1.000
_cell.length_b   1.000
_cell.length_c   1.000
_cell.angle_alpha   90.00
_cell.angle_beta   90.00
_cell.angle_gamma   90.00
#
_symmetry.space_group_name_H-M   'P 1'
#
loop_
_entity.id
_entity.type
_entity.pdbx_description
1 polymer ?
#
loop_
_entity_poly.entity_id
_entity_poly.type
_entity_poly.pdbx_seq_one_letter_code
_entity_poly.pdbx_strand_id
1 'polypeptide(L)'
;MTELSNQYNKQVLMKEAFQLKEWPSLTGEGEYDHMSFIKTIDMLQEDYAIQDELIAARLHSLFEKSEKRWYYGIRQTNHKNTWSWWKQEIITKWANDSWRYKIENAFENSFFDPDKDKPFTWSLKKLKDLMHCTQKCHSK
;
A
#
# COMPACT_ATOMS: atom_id res chain seq x y z
N MET A 1 1.26 -38.75 -4.42
CA MET A 1 0.64 -38.35 -3.14
C MET A 1 0.84 -36.87 -2.79
N THR A 2 1.66 -36.11 -3.51
CA THR A 2 2.01 -34.70 -3.21
C THR A 2 1.01 -33.67 -3.76
N GLU A 3 0.45 -33.88 -4.96
CA GLU A 3 -0.42 -32.88 -5.63
C GLU A 3 -1.75 -32.62 -4.92
N LEU A 4 -2.41 -33.67 -4.42
CA LEU A 4 -3.68 -33.53 -3.70
C LEU A 4 -3.53 -32.82 -2.35
N SER A 5 -2.42 -33.06 -1.64
CA SER A 5 -2.10 -32.35 -0.39
C SER A 5 -1.80 -30.88 -0.61
N ASN A 6 -1.09 -30.55 -1.70
CA ASN A 6 -0.78 -29.16 -2.07
C ASN A 6 -2.04 -28.40 -2.50
N GLN A 7 -2.96 -29.06 -3.21
CA GLN A 7 -4.22 -28.46 -3.62
C GLN A 7 -5.16 -28.22 -2.43
N TYR A 8 -5.19 -29.15 -1.46
CA TYR A 8 -5.96 -28.99 -0.23
C TYR A 8 -5.42 -27.85 0.64
N ASN A 9 -4.10 -27.82 0.87
CA ASN A 9 -3.44 -26.74 1.63
C ASN A 9 -3.67 -25.37 1.00
N LYS A 10 -3.62 -25.29 -0.34
CA LYS A 10 -3.95 -24.08 -1.09
C LYS A 10 -5.39 -23.61 -0.86
N GLN A 11 -6.37 -24.52 -0.82
CA GLN A 11 -7.76 -24.17 -0.54
C GLN A 11 -7.99 -23.70 0.91
N VAL A 12 -7.28 -24.29 1.87
CA VAL A 12 -7.36 -23.90 3.29
C VAL A 12 -6.79 -22.49 3.49
N LEU A 13 -5.55 -22.25 3.02
CA LEU A 13 -4.91 -20.92 3.07
C LEU A 13 -5.73 -19.86 2.33
N MET A 14 -6.31 -20.22 1.18
CA MET A 14 -7.23 -19.32 0.46
C MET A 14 -8.44 -18.98 1.32
N LYS A 15 -9.10 -19.95 1.96
CA LYS A 15 -10.24 -19.67 2.84
C LYS A 15 -9.85 -18.79 4.01
N GLU A 16 -8.71 -19.04 4.66
CA GLU A 16 -8.21 -18.24 5.79
C GLU A 16 -7.91 -16.79 5.36
N ALA A 17 -7.17 -16.61 4.26
CA ALA A 17 -6.90 -15.29 3.69
C ALA A 17 -8.19 -14.53 3.32
N PHE A 18 -9.22 -15.23 2.83
CA PHE A 18 -10.52 -14.63 2.54
C PHE A 18 -11.30 -14.21 3.81
N GLN A 19 -11.08 -14.90 4.93
CA GLN A 19 -11.74 -14.63 6.21
C GLN A 19 -10.99 -13.63 7.09
N LEU A 20 -9.77 -13.22 6.71
CA LEU A 20 -9.07 -12.14 7.39
C LEU A 20 -9.98 -10.90 7.44
N LYS A 21 -10.31 -10.46 8.65
CA LYS A 21 -11.10 -9.23 8.88
C LYS A 21 -10.29 -7.96 8.62
N GLU A 22 -8.97 -8.07 8.52
CA GLU A 22 -8.02 -6.96 8.62
C GLU A 22 -7.43 -6.52 7.27
N TRP A 23 -8.08 -6.86 6.15
CA TRP A 23 -7.62 -6.31 4.87
C TRP A 23 -7.71 -4.78 4.90
N PRO A 24 -6.67 -4.07 4.44
CA PRO A 24 -6.69 -2.61 4.43
C PRO A 24 -7.70 -2.12 3.39
N SER A 25 -8.30 -0.96 3.62
CA SER A 25 -8.99 -0.20 2.57
C SER A 25 -8.11 0.93 2.06
N LEU A 26 -8.22 1.24 0.77
CA LEU A 26 -7.64 2.43 0.18
C LEU A 26 -8.75 3.45 -0.02
N THR A 27 -8.68 4.51 0.78
CA THR A 27 -9.67 5.59 0.80
C THR A 27 -9.28 6.74 -0.12
N GLY A 28 -7.98 6.85 -0.45
CA GLY A 28 -7.43 8.02 -1.11
C GLY A 28 -7.36 9.25 -0.21
N GLU A 29 -7.78 9.12 1.05
CA GLU A 29 -7.85 10.17 2.06
C GLU A 29 -6.70 9.98 3.04
N GLY A 30 -5.59 10.69 2.81
CA GLY A 30 -4.44 10.67 3.71
C GLY A 30 -3.11 10.72 2.97
N GLU A 31 -2.15 11.43 3.58
CA GLU A 31 -0.85 11.70 2.98
C GLU A 31 -0.07 10.41 2.63
N TYR A 32 -0.22 9.35 3.44
CA TYR A 32 0.48 8.07 3.26
C TYR A 32 -0.47 6.87 3.12
N ASP A 33 -1.74 7.11 2.75
CA ASP A 33 -2.77 6.08 2.68
C ASP A 33 -2.37 4.93 1.74
N HIS A 34 -1.92 5.26 0.53
CA HIS A 34 -1.46 4.30 -0.47
C HIS A 34 -0.21 3.50 -0.05
N MET A 35 0.72 4.13 0.68
CA MET A 35 1.92 3.44 1.18
C MET A 35 1.56 2.44 2.27
N SER A 36 0.69 2.85 3.21
CA SER A 36 0.22 2.00 4.30
C SER A 36 -0.61 0.82 3.77
N PHE A 37 -1.44 1.08 2.76
CA PHE A 37 -2.19 0.07 2.04
C PHE A 37 -1.27 -1.00 1.41
N ILE A 38 -0.29 -0.58 0.60
CA ILE A 38 0.66 -1.49 -0.05
C ILE A 38 1.42 -2.31 0.99
N LYS A 39 1.96 -1.66 2.03
CA LYS A 39 2.75 -2.31 3.06
C LYS A 39 1.96 -3.39 3.80
N THR A 40 0.70 -3.10 4.12
CA THR A 40 -0.18 -4.05 4.81
C THR A 40 -0.46 -5.27 3.94
N ILE A 41 -0.72 -5.08 2.64
CA ILE A 41 -0.91 -6.22 1.72
C ILE A 41 0.38 -7.03 1.54
N ASP A 42 1.55 -6.37 1.47
CA ASP A 42 2.85 -7.06 1.41
C ASP A 42 3.07 -7.94 2.65
N MET A 43 2.78 -7.43 3.86
CA MET A 43 2.83 -8.23 5.10
C MET A 43 1.87 -9.43 5.05
N LEU A 44 0.62 -9.21 4.64
CA LEU A 44 -0.36 -10.29 4.52
C LEU A 44 0.07 -11.35 3.49
N GLN A 45 0.67 -10.93 2.37
CA GLN A 45 1.19 -11.84 1.37
C GLN A 45 2.32 -12.70 1.94
N GLU A 46 3.25 -12.10 2.68
CA GLU A 46 4.39 -12.79 3.30
C GLU A 46 3.93 -13.75 4.40
N ASP A 47 3.10 -13.27 5.33
CA ASP A 47 2.68 -14.03 6.52
C ASP A 47 1.79 -15.23 6.17
N TYR A 48 0.93 -15.09 5.16
CA TYR A 48 -0.07 -16.10 4.79
C TYR A 48 0.20 -16.74 3.42
N ALA A 49 1.36 -16.46 2.80
CA ALA A 49 1.73 -16.95 1.46
C ALA A 49 0.62 -16.73 0.41
N ILE A 50 -0.03 -15.56 0.43
CA ILE A 50 -1.18 -15.26 -0.42
C ILE A 50 -0.72 -15.11 -1.87
N GLN A 51 -1.37 -15.84 -2.77
CA GLN A 51 -1.09 -15.74 -4.20
C GLN A 51 -1.59 -14.43 -4.79
N ASP A 52 -0.85 -13.89 -5.76
CA ASP A 52 -1.17 -12.66 -6.48
C ASP A 52 -2.58 -12.66 -7.06
N GLU A 53 -3.06 -13.79 -7.58
CA GLU A 53 -4.41 -13.88 -8.15
C GLU A 53 -5.50 -13.63 -7.11
N LEU A 54 -5.27 -14.00 -5.85
CA LEU A 54 -6.20 -13.77 -4.75
C LEU A 54 -6.21 -12.31 -4.34
N ILE A 55 -5.03 -11.70 -4.24
CA ILE A 55 -4.88 -10.27 -3.98
C ILE A 55 -5.61 -9.48 -5.06
N ALA A 56 -5.32 -9.76 -6.33
CA ALA A 56 -5.95 -9.12 -7.47
C ALA A 56 -7.47 -9.34 -7.52
N ALA A 57 -7.96 -10.51 -7.09
CA ALA A 57 -9.40 -10.76 -6.95
C ALA A 57 -10.02 -9.92 -5.83
N ARG A 58 -9.30 -9.66 -4.74
CA ARG A 58 -9.76 -8.90 -3.58
C ARG A 58 -9.75 -7.39 -3.80
N LEU A 59 -8.80 -6.86 -4.58
CA LEU A 59 -8.57 -5.43 -4.80
C LEU A 59 -9.84 -4.60 -5.01
N HIS A 60 -10.80 -5.07 -5.81
CA HIS A 60 -12.06 -4.36 -6.09
C HIS A 60 -12.88 -4.00 -4.84
N SER A 61 -12.74 -4.78 -3.77
CA SER A 61 -13.43 -4.57 -2.48
C SER A 61 -12.64 -3.69 -1.52
N LEU A 62 -11.34 -3.51 -1.79
CA LEU A 62 -10.44 -2.75 -0.93
C LEU A 62 -10.36 -1.27 -1.32
N PHE A 63 -10.67 -0.93 -2.58
CA PHE A 63 -10.77 0.46 -3.01
C PHE A 63 -12.15 1.04 -2.68
N GLU A 64 -12.17 2.26 -2.15
CA GLU A 64 -13.38 3.01 -1.85
C GLU A 64 -13.66 4.10 -2.92
N LYS A 65 -14.87 4.68 -2.89
CA LYS A 65 -15.25 5.92 -3.61
C LYS A 65 -14.62 6.10 -5.02
N SER A 66 -13.78 7.12 -5.19
CA SER A 66 -13.17 7.53 -6.46
C SER A 66 -12.07 6.59 -6.93
N GLU A 67 -11.38 5.98 -5.97
CA GLU A 67 -10.26 5.05 -6.11
C GLU A 67 -10.77 3.78 -6.78
N LYS A 68 -11.96 3.33 -6.38
CA LYS A 68 -12.66 2.19 -6.98
C LYS A 68 -13.00 2.42 -8.45
N ARG A 69 -13.41 3.63 -8.82
CA ARG A 69 -13.67 3.99 -10.22
C ARG A 69 -12.38 3.95 -11.05
N TRP A 70 -11.27 4.47 -10.52
CA TRP A 70 -9.96 4.38 -11.17
C TRP A 70 -9.54 2.91 -11.37
N TYR A 71 -9.66 2.08 -10.33
CA TYR A 71 -9.32 0.65 -10.40
C TYR A 71 -10.09 -0.06 -11.52
N TYR A 72 -11.39 0.19 -11.65
CA TYR A 72 -12.20 -0.40 -12.72
C TYR A 72 -11.75 0.04 -14.11
N GLY A 73 -11.33 1.30 -14.29
CA GLY A 73 -10.78 1.77 -15.55
C GLY A 73 -9.50 1.04 -15.95
N ILE A 74 -8.55 0.90 -15.01
CA ILE A 74 -7.29 0.19 -15.26
C ILE A 74 -7.51 -1.31 -15.50
N ARG A 75 -8.40 -1.95 -14.74
CA ARG A 75 -8.68 -3.39 -14.84
C ARG A 75 -9.38 -3.80 -16.15
N GLN A 76 -10.17 -2.90 -16.74
CA GLN A 76 -10.83 -3.17 -18.03
C GLN A 76 -9.83 -3.29 -19.17
N THR A 77 -8.77 -2.47 -19.15
CA THR A 77 -7.73 -2.45 -20.19
C THR A 77 -6.57 -3.39 -19.90
N ASN A 78 -6.34 -3.71 -18.62
CA ASN A 78 -5.25 -4.55 -18.17
C ASN A 78 -5.80 -5.71 -17.32
N HIS A 79 -6.09 -6.82 -18.00
CA HIS A 79 -6.59 -8.04 -17.37
C HIS A 79 -5.54 -8.68 -16.45
N LYS A 80 -5.98 -9.57 -15.54
CA LYS A 80 -5.19 -10.36 -14.57
C LYS A 80 -3.67 -10.07 -14.56
N ASN A 81 -3.29 -9.10 -13.74
CA ASN A 81 -1.88 -8.77 -13.47
C ASN A 81 -1.47 -9.19 -12.05
N THR A 82 -0.16 -9.31 -11.88
CA THR A 82 0.50 -9.64 -10.60
C THR A 82 0.29 -8.53 -9.57
N TRP A 83 0.45 -8.86 -8.29
CA TRP A 83 0.41 -7.87 -7.22
C TRP A 83 1.53 -6.84 -7.39
N SER A 84 2.73 -7.27 -7.80
CA SER A 84 3.84 -6.36 -8.10
C SER A 84 3.47 -5.31 -9.16
N TRP A 85 2.71 -5.68 -10.18
CA TRP A 85 2.25 -4.73 -11.19
C TRP A 85 1.22 -3.76 -10.62
N TRP A 86 0.24 -4.26 -9.86
CA TRP A 86 -0.74 -3.40 -9.19
C TRP A 86 -0.10 -2.41 -8.21
N LYS A 87 0.96 -2.82 -7.49
CA LYS A 87 1.76 -1.92 -6.66
C LYS A 87 2.30 -0.74 -7.47
N GLN A 88 2.87 -0.99 -8.64
CA GLN A 88 3.41 0.07 -9.50
C GLN A 88 2.33 1.02 -10.01
N GLU A 89 1.15 0.52 -10.36
CA GLU A 89 0.02 1.37 -10.76
C GLU A 89 -0.47 2.26 -9.61
N ILE A 90 -0.58 1.70 -8.40
CA ILE A 90 -0.95 2.46 -7.19
C ILE A 90 0.10 3.54 -6.90
N ILE A 91 1.40 3.19 -6.96
CA ILE A 91 2.51 4.15 -6.77
C ILE A 91 2.46 5.23 -7.84
N THR A 92 2.25 4.87 -9.11
CA THR A 92 2.17 5.83 -10.21
C THR A 92 0.99 6.81 -10.02
N LYS A 93 -0.14 6.31 -9.51
CA LYS A 93 -1.33 7.12 -9.29
C LYS A 93 -1.19 8.08 -8.10
N TRP A 94 -0.76 7.58 -6.95
CA TRP A 94 -0.80 8.32 -5.67
C TRP A 94 0.58 8.76 -5.13
N ALA A 95 1.67 8.08 -5.48
CA ALA A 95 3.04 8.46 -5.13
C ALA A 95 3.77 9.14 -6.31
N ASN A 96 3.05 9.94 -7.08
CA ASN A 96 3.60 10.69 -8.22
C ASN A 96 4.52 11.84 -7.75
N ASP A 97 5.23 12.46 -8.69
CA ASP A 97 6.22 13.50 -8.38
C ASP A 97 5.60 14.72 -7.66
N SER A 98 4.33 15.04 -7.93
CA SER A 98 3.64 16.12 -7.25
C SER A 98 3.37 15.79 -5.78
N TRP A 99 3.06 14.53 -5.46
CA TRP A 99 2.98 14.06 -4.08
C TRP A 99 4.35 14.09 -3.40
N ARG A 100 5.39 13.55 -4.06
CA ARG A 100 6.76 13.53 -3.51
C ARG A 100 7.25 14.93 -3.17
N TYR A 101 7.09 15.87 -4.10
CA TYR A 101 7.46 17.27 -3.88
C TYR A 101 6.73 17.88 -2.68
N LYS A 102 5.45 17.54 -2.48
CA LYS A 102 4.72 17.99 -1.29
C LYS A 102 5.31 17.43 0.00
N ILE A 103 5.67 16.13 0.02
CA ILE A 103 6.31 15.52 1.20
C ILE A 103 7.67 16.15 1.47
N GLU A 104 8.51 16.28 0.44
CA GLU A 104 9.85 16.88 0.55
C GLU A 104 9.76 18.32 1.06
N ASN A 105 8.87 19.13 0.49
CA ASN A 105 8.69 20.51 0.92
C ASN A 105 8.09 20.61 2.33
N ALA A 106 7.14 19.74 2.69
CA ALA A 106 6.60 19.67 4.05
C ALA A 106 7.68 19.28 5.06
N PHE A 107 8.56 18.36 4.66
CA PHE A 107 9.70 17.94 5.45
C PHE A 107 10.70 19.09 5.64
N GLU A 108 11.16 19.74 4.57
CA GLU A 108 12.13 20.82 4.61
C GLU A 108 11.65 22.01 5.45
N ASN A 109 10.37 22.36 5.35
CA ASN A 109 9.77 23.46 6.09
C ASN A 109 9.28 23.09 7.49
N SER A 110 9.35 21.81 7.88
CA SER A 110 8.99 21.37 9.23
C SER A 110 10.17 21.62 10.18
N PHE A 111 10.19 22.81 10.76
CA PHE A 111 11.04 23.19 11.89
C PHE A 111 10.32 22.92 13.21
N PHE A 112 11.08 22.66 14.28
CA PHE A 112 10.52 22.53 15.62
C PHE A 112 10.26 23.91 16.21
N ASP A 113 9.02 24.18 16.61
CA ASP A 113 8.62 25.39 17.32
C ASP A 113 8.39 25.07 18.81
N PRO A 114 9.26 25.52 19.74
CA PRO A 114 9.13 25.21 21.17
C PRO A 114 7.81 25.66 21.82
N ASP A 115 7.16 26.67 21.25
CA ASP A 115 5.93 27.24 21.79
C ASP A 115 4.67 26.51 21.27
N LYS A 116 4.78 25.85 20.11
CA LYS A 116 3.64 25.20 19.43
C LYS A 116 3.73 23.68 19.40
N ASP A 117 4.95 23.14 19.33
CA ASP A 117 5.19 21.72 19.09
C ASP A 117 5.50 20.97 20.38
N LYS A 118 4.93 19.76 20.48
CA LYS A 118 5.36 18.78 21.48
C LYS A 118 6.55 18.00 20.91
N PRO A 119 7.71 17.95 21.61
CA PRO A 119 8.92 17.30 21.11
C PRO A 119 8.71 15.87 20.58
N PHE A 120 7.94 15.06 21.31
CA PHE A 120 7.64 13.68 20.92
C PHE A 120 6.79 13.58 19.64
N THR A 121 5.73 14.38 19.53
CA THR A 121 4.85 14.37 18.36
C THR A 121 5.58 14.87 17.11
N TRP A 122 6.37 15.94 17.27
CA TRP A 122 7.15 16.52 16.17
C TRP A 122 8.21 15.54 15.66
N SER A 123 8.99 14.94 16.57
CA SER A 123 10.01 13.96 16.19
C SER A 123 9.42 12.71 15.53
N LEU A 124 8.29 12.20 16.02
CA LEU A 124 7.59 11.08 15.37
C LEU A 124 7.10 11.43 13.95
N LYS A 125 6.57 12.64 13.75
CA LYS A 125 6.17 13.11 12.41
C LYS A 125 7.40 13.17 11.49
N LYS A 126 8.47 13.82 11.94
CA LYS A 126 9.72 13.96 11.18
C LYS A 126 10.32 12.60 10.78
N LEU A 127 10.26 11.62 11.68
CA LEU A 127 10.70 10.24 11.41
C LEU A 127 9.83 9.55 10.36
N LYS A 128 8.51 9.73 10.40
CA LYS A 128 7.61 9.21 9.36
C LYS A 128 7.96 9.82 8.01
N ASP A 129 8.12 11.13 7.92
CA ASP A 129 8.43 11.81 6.67
C ASP A 129 9.78 11.31 6.09
N LEU A 130 10.82 11.15 6.94
CA LEU A 130 12.13 10.58 6.56
C LEU A 130 12.06 9.17 5.97
N MET A 131 11.28 8.28 6.56
CA MET A 131 11.12 6.91 6.05
C MET A 131 10.57 6.88 4.63
N HIS A 132 9.76 7.89 4.24
CA HIS A 132 9.14 7.95 2.92
C HIS A 132 9.94 8.79 1.92
N CYS A 133 10.75 9.77 2.36
CA CYS A 133 11.64 10.55 1.50
C CYS A 133 12.92 9.78 1.07
N THR A 134 13.40 8.82 1.85
CA THR A 134 14.71 8.17 1.63
C THR A 134 14.79 7.23 0.41
N GLN A 135 13.70 7.00 -0.32
CA GLN A 135 13.69 6.17 -1.54
C GLN A 135 14.53 6.72 -2.70
N LYS A 136 15.17 7.91 -2.58
CA LYS A 136 16.03 8.48 -3.63
C LYS A 136 17.43 8.94 -3.20
N CYS A 137 17.91 8.63 -1.99
CA CYS A 137 19.28 9.01 -1.61
C CYS A 137 20.39 8.15 -2.28
N HIS A 138 20.06 7.24 -3.20
CA HIS A 138 21.03 6.35 -3.89
C HIS A 138 21.03 6.46 -5.42
N SER A 139 20.66 7.61 -5.98
CA SER A 139 21.05 7.94 -7.36
C SER A 139 21.91 9.20 -7.33
N LYS A 140 23.21 8.98 -7.16
CA LYS A 140 24.23 9.93 -7.61
C LYS A 140 24.33 9.87 -9.14
#